data_AF-M0ITD6-F1
#
_entry.id   AF-M0ITD6-F1
#
_cell.length_a   1.000
_cell.length_b   1.000
_cell.length_c   1.000
_cell.angle_alpha   90.00
_cell.angle_beta   90.00
_cell.angle_gamma   90.00
#
_symmetry.space_group_name_H-M   'P 1'
#
loop_
_entity.id
_entity.type
_entity.pdbx_description
1 polymer ?
#
loop_
_entity_poly.entity_id
_entity_poly.type
_entity_poly.pdbx_seq_one_letter_code
_entity_poly.pdbx_strand_id
1 'polypeptide(L)'
;MQTTGLAVATAGLAGCNGQSSDDSTTAAGTDSETETADGTTTEDAESSVSVDATVAVAAEWNAMRARLYDTVALAAAGRLGTAARVTGDAFARFEQSSGEWGAHEQLEATNEQNYETFESHLGGAREAYAAGDAERGADLAVQAADNLLAAQRGRVDAAVVDALGVLLFGARARDAGLLAAAGEVDAAAELANAVYEG
;
A
#
# COMPACT_ATOMS: atom_id res chain seq x y z
N MET A 1 -15.91 -44.39 -7.41
CA MET A 1 -15.87 -42.93 -7.15
C MET A 1 -15.80 -42.75 -5.64
N GLN A 2 -14.61 -42.51 -5.10
CA GLN A 2 -14.38 -42.28 -3.67
C GLN A 2 -14.32 -40.77 -3.46
N THR A 3 -15.30 -40.24 -2.75
CA THR A 3 -15.37 -38.84 -2.34
C THR A 3 -14.57 -38.66 -1.06
N THR A 4 -13.39 -38.07 -1.16
CA THR A 4 -12.58 -37.68 -0.01
C THR A 4 -13.03 -36.29 0.45
N GLY A 5 -13.71 -36.23 1.60
CA GLY A 5 -14.10 -34.98 2.25
C GLY A 5 -12.92 -34.34 2.96
N LEU A 6 -12.67 -33.05 2.69
CA LEU A 6 -11.65 -32.24 3.36
C LEU A 6 -12.30 -31.49 4.51
N ALA A 7 -11.88 -31.75 5.75
CA ALA A 7 -12.29 -31.00 6.93
C ALA A 7 -11.38 -29.77 7.09
N VAL A 8 -11.96 -28.57 7.06
CA VAL A 8 -11.28 -27.32 7.36
C VAL A 8 -11.31 -27.12 8.89
N ALA A 9 -10.15 -27.15 9.53
CA ALA A 9 -10.00 -26.79 10.93
C ALA A 9 -9.75 -25.28 11.03
N THR A 10 -10.69 -24.54 11.61
CA THR A 10 -10.55 -23.14 11.97
C THR A 10 -9.83 -23.03 13.31
N ALA A 11 -8.52 -22.75 13.28
CA ALA A 11 -7.77 -22.36 14.47
C ALA A 11 -8.02 -20.88 14.78
N GLY A 12 -8.69 -20.60 15.90
CA GLY A 12 -8.85 -19.25 16.41
C GLY A 12 -7.56 -18.73 17.04
N LEU A 13 -7.11 -17.54 16.63
CA LEU A 13 -6.01 -16.82 17.25
C LEU A 13 -6.57 -15.95 18.37
N ALA A 14 -6.34 -16.36 19.62
CA ALA A 14 -6.63 -15.55 20.80
C ALA A 14 -5.50 -14.53 21.02
N GLY A 15 -5.88 -13.26 21.13
CA GLY A 15 -4.98 -12.15 21.46
C GLY A 15 -4.51 -12.19 22.91
N CYS A 16 -3.30 -11.69 23.15
CA CYS A 16 -2.76 -11.41 24.47
C CYS A 16 -2.39 -9.92 24.54
N ASN A 17 -3.19 -9.15 25.27
CA ASN A 17 -2.94 -7.76 25.64
C ASN A 17 -2.36 -7.76 27.06
N GLY A 18 -1.06 -7.53 27.22
CA GLY A 18 -0.39 -7.49 28.51
C GLY A 18 -0.33 -6.06 29.06
N GLN A 19 -1.32 -5.67 29.86
CA GLN A 19 -1.30 -4.43 30.63
C GLN A 19 -0.71 -4.71 32.02
N SER A 20 0.44 -4.11 32.34
CA SER A 20 0.95 -4.07 33.72
C SER A 20 0.53 -2.76 34.37
N SER A 21 -0.26 -2.88 35.42
CA SER A 21 -0.46 -1.84 36.43
C SER A 21 0.36 -2.23 37.65
N ASP A 22 1.16 -1.32 38.18
CA ASP A 22 1.46 -1.32 39.60
C ASP A 22 1.47 0.11 40.14
N ASP A 23 0.94 0.24 41.36
CA ASP A 23 0.48 1.45 42.01
C ASP A 23 1.44 1.90 43.12
N SER A 24 1.23 3.15 43.57
CA SER A 24 1.50 3.68 44.92
C SER A 24 2.72 4.58 45.18
N THR A 25 2.38 5.87 45.37
CA THR A 25 2.63 6.74 46.55
C THR A 25 3.78 7.77 46.61
N THR A 26 3.34 9.03 46.47
CA THR A 26 3.54 10.24 47.33
C THR A 26 4.88 11.01 47.42
N ALA A 27 4.72 12.32 47.12
CA ALA A 27 5.12 13.52 47.89
C ALA A 27 6.38 14.33 47.49
N ALA A 28 6.07 15.53 46.97
CA ALA A 28 6.58 16.86 47.33
C ALA A 28 8.06 17.25 47.15
N GLY A 29 8.28 18.22 46.25
CA GLY A 29 9.02 19.46 46.51
C GLY A 29 10.55 19.44 46.33
N THR A 30 11.06 20.25 45.39
CA THR A 30 12.12 21.27 45.58
C THR A 30 12.76 21.65 44.24
N ASP A 31 12.72 22.95 43.91
CA ASP A 31 13.51 23.58 42.86
C ASP A 31 15.02 23.52 43.20
N SER A 32 15.85 23.17 42.22
CA SER A 32 17.26 23.57 42.16
C SER A 32 17.79 23.43 40.73
N GLU A 33 18.07 24.59 40.13
CA GLU A 33 18.94 24.72 38.96
C GLU A 33 20.39 24.36 39.35
N THR A 34 21.13 23.70 38.45
CA THR A 34 22.54 24.03 38.07
C THR A 34 23.14 22.94 37.16
N GLU A 35 23.42 23.35 35.92
CA GLU A 35 24.59 23.07 35.05
C GLU A 35 25.06 21.64 34.68
N THR A 36 25.02 21.42 33.36
CA THR A 36 25.97 20.76 32.44
C THR A 36 26.74 19.51 32.86
N ALA A 37 26.46 18.40 32.14
CA ALA A 37 27.49 17.45 31.72
C ALA A 37 27.11 16.79 30.39
N ASP A 38 27.97 17.04 29.40
CA ASP A 38 28.10 16.33 28.14
C ASP A 38 28.16 14.82 28.36
N GLY A 39 27.23 14.13 27.73
CA GLY A 39 27.13 12.69 27.67
C GLY A 39 26.41 12.35 26.39
N THR A 40 27.17 12.31 25.29
CA THR A 40 26.70 11.66 24.06
C THR A 40 26.48 10.18 24.37
N THR A 41 25.31 9.84 24.89
CA THR A 41 24.74 8.52 24.72
C THR A 41 24.30 8.45 23.27
N THR A 42 25.15 7.84 22.45
CA THR A 42 24.68 7.18 21.23
C THR A 42 23.73 6.08 21.71
N GLU A 43 22.48 6.44 21.95
CA GLU A 43 21.41 5.47 21.98
C GLU A 43 21.36 4.93 20.55
N ASP A 44 21.81 3.69 20.37
CA ASP A 44 21.30 2.85 19.31
C ASP A 44 19.78 2.80 19.52
N ALA A 45 19.10 3.83 19.04
CA ALA A 45 17.66 3.88 18.96
C ALA A 45 17.31 2.78 17.96
N GLU A 46 17.05 1.59 18.48
CA GLU A 46 16.26 0.58 17.81
C GLU A 46 15.09 1.32 17.17
N SER A 47 15.14 1.48 15.85
CA SER A 47 14.12 2.21 15.10
C SER A 47 12.84 1.39 15.18
N SER A 48 12.06 1.62 16.23
CA SER A 48 10.79 0.94 16.42
C SER A 48 9.75 1.63 15.55
N VAL A 49 9.48 1.06 14.38
CA VAL A 49 8.33 1.46 13.57
C VAL A 49 7.07 1.05 14.33
N SER A 50 6.25 2.01 14.76
CA SER A 50 4.94 1.75 15.34
C SER A 50 3.89 1.55 14.26
N VAL A 51 3.01 0.56 14.43
CA VAL A 51 1.86 0.35 13.54
C VAL A 51 0.64 1.03 14.18
N ASP A 52 0.12 2.06 13.51
CA ASP A 52 -1.06 2.80 13.92
C ASP A 52 -2.05 3.00 12.74
N ALA A 53 -3.09 3.79 12.94
CA ALA A 53 -4.09 4.07 11.92
C ALA A 53 -3.51 4.80 10.68
N THR A 54 -2.46 5.61 10.87
CA THR A 54 -1.76 6.30 9.79
C THR A 54 -1.02 5.29 8.90
N VAL A 55 -0.35 4.31 9.50
CA VAL A 55 0.28 3.19 8.79
C VAL A 55 -0.77 2.33 8.08
N ALA A 56 -1.93 2.09 8.70
CA ALA A 56 -3.01 1.33 8.08
C ALA A 56 -3.56 2.00 6.80
N VAL A 57 -3.73 3.33 6.82
CA VAL A 57 -4.12 4.11 5.63
C VAL A 57 -3.05 3.99 4.53
N ALA A 58 -1.77 4.16 4.88
CA ALA A 58 -0.69 4.01 3.91
C ALA A 58 -0.63 2.60 3.30
N ALA A 59 -0.91 1.56 4.09
CA ALA A 59 -0.99 0.19 3.62
C ALA A 59 -2.17 -0.04 2.66
N GLU A 60 -3.33 0.58 2.92
CA GLU A 60 -4.49 0.52 2.03
C GLU A 60 -4.20 1.19 0.67
N TRP A 61 -3.53 2.35 0.67
CA TRP A 61 -3.02 2.95 -0.57
C TRP A 61 -2.02 2.04 -1.28
N ASN A 62 -1.15 1.34 -0.55
CA ASN A 62 -0.21 0.39 -1.16
C ASN A 62 -0.92 -0.80 -1.83
N ALA A 63 -2.00 -1.28 -1.22
CA ALA A 63 -2.83 -2.32 -1.81
C ALA A 63 -3.49 -1.84 -3.11
N MET A 64 -3.97 -0.59 -3.16
CA MET A 64 -4.48 0.01 -4.39
C MET A 64 -3.39 0.19 -5.45
N ARG A 65 -2.18 0.63 -5.08
CA ARG A 65 -1.02 0.69 -6.00
C ARG A 65 -0.76 -0.68 -6.63
N ALA A 66 -0.76 -1.74 -5.84
CA ALA A 66 -0.61 -3.10 -6.38
C ALA A 66 -1.72 -3.44 -7.39
N ARG A 67 -2.99 -3.12 -7.08
CA ARG A 67 -4.11 -3.33 -8.03
C ARG A 67 -3.97 -2.56 -9.33
N LEU A 68 -3.37 -1.38 -9.32
CA LEU A 68 -3.10 -0.62 -10.55
C LEU A 68 -1.99 -1.27 -11.39
N TYR A 69 -0.96 -1.83 -10.76
CA TYR A 69 0.02 -2.63 -11.52
C TYR A 69 -0.57 -3.95 -12.04
N ASP A 70 -1.52 -4.57 -11.34
CA ASP A 70 -2.28 -5.71 -11.89
C ASP A 70 -2.94 -5.32 -13.24
N THR A 71 -3.47 -4.08 -13.37
CA THR A 71 -4.09 -3.63 -14.63
C THR A 71 -3.07 -3.42 -15.74
N VAL A 72 -1.86 -2.95 -15.41
CA VAL A 72 -0.74 -2.86 -16.35
C VAL A 72 -0.35 -4.25 -16.86
N ALA A 73 -0.21 -5.23 -15.97
CA ALA A 73 0.09 -6.62 -16.36
C ALA A 73 -1.01 -7.22 -17.24
N LEU A 74 -2.28 -7.00 -16.88
CA LEU A 74 -3.42 -7.41 -17.69
C LEU A 74 -3.42 -6.74 -19.07
N ALA A 75 -3.06 -5.45 -19.15
CA ALA A 75 -2.97 -4.72 -20.40
C ALA A 75 -1.84 -5.24 -21.30
N ALA A 76 -0.68 -5.56 -20.72
CA ALA A 76 0.44 -6.17 -21.43
C ALA A 76 0.07 -7.55 -22.03
N ALA A 77 -0.81 -8.31 -21.36
CA ALA A 77 -1.40 -9.54 -21.90
C ALA A 77 -2.59 -9.32 -22.85
N GLY A 78 -2.87 -8.07 -23.27
CA GLY A 78 -4.01 -7.74 -24.14
C GLY A 78 -5.39 -7.95 -23.50
N ARG A 79 -5.47 -8.11 -22.17
CA ARG A 79 -6.72 -8.36 -21.43
C ARG A 79 -7.40 -7.04 -21.01
N LEU A 80 -7.56 -6.10 -21.94
CA LEU A 80 -8.01 -4.72 -21.65
C LEU A 80 -9.39 -4.62 -21.00
N GLY A 81 -10.35 -5.46 -21.41
CA GLY A 81 -11.67 -5.51 -20.75
C GLY A 81 -11.60 -5.98 -19.29
N THR A 82 -10.59 -6.76 -18.92
CA THR A 82 -10.35 -7.14 -17.52
C THR A 82 -9.60 -6.03 -16.78
N ALA A 83 -8.61 -5.40 -17.42
CA ALA A 83 -7.92 -4.24 -16.87
C ALA A 83 -8.90 -3.10 -16.52
N ALA A 84 -9.84 -2.78 -17.43
CA ALA A 84 -10.90 -1.79 -17.18
C ALA A 84 -11.80 -2.15 -15.99
N ARG A 85 -12.17 -3.43 -15.84
CA ARG A 85 -12.96 -3.90 -14.69
C ARG A 85 -12.20 -3.77 -13.39
N VAL A 86 -10.95 -4.25 -13.33
CA VAL A 86 -10.11 -4.15 -12.13
C VAL A 86 -9.87 -2.69 -11.75
N THR A 87 -9.66 -1.81 -12.73
CA THR A 87 -9.55 -0.36 -12.50
C THR A 87 -10.84 0.20 -11.87
N GLY A 88 -12.01 -0.21 -12.39
CA GLY A 88 -13.30 0.18 -11.83
C GLY A 88 -13.55 -0.36 -10.42
N ASP A 89 -13.11 -1.60 -10.13
CA ASP A 89 -13.21 -2.19 -8.80
C ASP A 89 -12.29 -1.47 -7.80
N ALA A 90 -11.10 -1.06 -8.24
CA ALA A 90 -10.19 -0.24 -7.44
C ALA A 90 -10.79 1.14 -7.13
N PHE A 91 -11.39 1.80 -8.13
CA PHE A 91 -12.12 3.06 -7.93
C PHE A 91 -13.27 2.88 -6.93
N ALA A 92 -14.11 1.86 -7.12
CA ALA A 92 -15.22 1.59 -6.21
C ALA A 92 -14.74 1.30 -4.78
N ARG A 93 -13.61 0.59 -4.61
CA ARG A 93 -13.01 0.34 -3.29
C ARG A 93 -12.50 1.62 -2.65
N PHE A 94 -11.86 2.50 -3.42
CA PHE A 94 -11.41 3.81 -2.95
C PHE A 94 -12.60 4.62 -2.43
N GLU A 95 -13.66 4.77 -3.23
CA GLU A 95 -14.90 5.47 -2.85
C GLU A 95 -15.58 4.89 -1.60
N GLN A 96 -15.52 3.57 -1.43
CA GLN A 96 -16.08 2.91 -0.25
C GLN A 96 -15.20 3.05 1.00
N SER A 97 -13.92 3.36 0.83
CA SER A 97 -12.96 3.56 1.92
C SER A 97 -13.15 4.94 2.54
N SER A 98 -14.29 5.08 3.21
CA SER A 98 -14.77 6.29 3.86
C SER A 98 -14.63 6.24 5.39
N GLY A 99 -14.83 7.38 6.06
CA GLY A 99 -14.77 7.57 7.50
C GLY A 99 -13.49 8.25 8.00
N GLU A 100 -13.34 8.39 9.32
CA GLU A 100 -12.21 9.12 9.92
C GLU A 100 -10.84 8.60 9.45
N TRP A 101 -10.72 7.30 9.17
CA TRP A 101 -9.49 6.68 8.69
C TRP A 101 -9.68 6.02 7.31
N GLY A 102 -10.66 6.49 6.54
CA GLY A 102 -10.92 6.06 5.18
C GLY A 102 -9.82 6.51 4.23
N ALA A 103 -9.42 5.65 3.31
CA ALA A 103 -8.35 5.95 2.36
C ALA A 103 -8.72 7.10 1.40
N HIS A 104 -10.01 7.33 1.17
CA HIS A 104 -10.51 8.45 0.36
C HIS A 104 -10.31 9.78 1.09
N GLU A 105 -10.94 9.96 2.26
CA GLU A 105 -10.85 11.24 2.98
C GLU A 105 -9.41 11.53 3.40
N GLN A 106 -8.65 10.49 3.73
CA GLN A 106 -7.26 10.68 4.12
C GLN A 106 -6.37 11.08 2.94
N LEU A 107 -6.72 10.74 1.70
CA LEU A 107 -5.93 11.15 0.53
C LEU A 107 -6.14 12.64 0.29
N GLU A 108 -7.41 13.07 0.28
CA GLU A 108 -7.82 14.47 0.16
C GLU A 108 -7.20 15.32 1.29
N ALA A 109 -7.32 14.87 2.54
CA ALA A 109 -6.78 15.58 3.70
C ALA A 109 -5.23 15.65 3.71
N THR A 110 -4.56 14.65 3.13
CA THR A 110 -3.09 14.64 3.03
C THR A 110 -2.62 15.61 1.95
N ASN A 111 -3.24 15.58 0.76
CA ASN A 111 -2.94 16.48 -0.34
C ASN A 111 -4.07 16.46 -1.39
N GLU A 112 -4.87 17.53 -1.43
CA GLU A 112 -5.99 17.71 -2.36
C GLU A 112 -5.59 17.58 -3.84
N GLN A 113 -4.44 18.12 -4.23
CA GLN A 113 -3.96 17.99 -5.61
C GLN A 113 -3.62 16.53 -5.96
N ASN A 114 -3.01 15.77 -5.05
CA ASN A 114 -2.77 14.34 -5.27
C ASN A 114 -4.08 13.55 -5.37
N TYR A 115 -5.08 13.92 -4.57
CA TYR A 115 -6.42 13.34 -4.64
C TYR A 115 -7.08 13.59 -6.01
N GLU A 116 -7.19 14.84 -6.44
CA GLU A 116 -7.84 15.19 -7.72
C GLU A 116 -7.15 14.55 -8.92
N THR A 117 -5.81 14.57 -8.93
CA THR A 117 -5.03 13.96 -10.02
C THR A 117 -5.07 12.44 -9.96
N PHE A 118 -5.10 11.81 -8.78
CA PHE A 118 -5.34 10.38 -8.63
C PHE A 118 -6.67 9.97 -9.25
N GLU A 119 -7.76 10.65 -8.91
CA GLU A 119 -9.09 10.33 -9.47
C GLU A 119 -9.12 10.51 -10.99
N SER A 120 -8.54 11.60 -11.48
CA SER A 120 -8.44 11.87 -12.91
C SER A 120 -7.67 10.76 -13.64
N HIS A 121 -6.52 10.35 -13.11
CA HIS A 121 -5.73 9.27 -13.68
C HIS A 121 -6.45 7.93 -13.62
N LEU A 122 -7.06 7.61 -12.48
CA LEU A 122 -7.77 6.34 -12.28
C LEU A 122 -8.99 6.20 -13.20
N GLY A 123 -9.80 7.26 -13.31
CA GLY A 123 -10.92 7.33 -14.24
C GLY A 123 -10.47 7.23 -15.68
N GLY A 124 -9.44 7.99 -16.06
CA GLY A 124 -8.88 7.96 -17.41
C GLY A 124 -8.28 6.60 -17.79
N ALA A 125 -7.63 5.90 -16.85
CA ALA A 125 -7.09 4.55 -17.10
C ALA A 125 -8.22 3.59 -17.48
N ARG A 126 -9.32 3.62 -16.74
CA ARG A 126 -10.51 2.81 -17.00
C ARG A 126 -11.10 3.10 -18.38
N GLU A 127 -11.22 4.38 -18.74
CA GLU A 127 -11.74 4.80 -20.04
C GLU A 127 -10.83 4.36 -21.19
N ALA A 128 -9.51 4.55 -21.06
CA ALA A 128 -8.53 4.14 -22.06
C ALA A 128 -8.56 2.62 -22.29
N TYR A 129 -8.55 1.81 -21.22
CA TYR A 129 -8.67 0.37 -21.34
C TYR A 129 -10.00 -0.06 -21.99
N ALA A 130 -11.11 0.60 -21.66
CA ALA A 130 -12.41 0.31 -22.28
C ALA A 130 -12.45 0.69 -23.77
N ALA A 131 -11.69 1.71 -24.17
CA ALA A 131 -11.54 2.13 -25.56
C ALA A 131 -10.53 1.29 -26.36
N GLY A 132 -9.81 0.36 -25.71
CA GLY A 132 -8.80 -0.47 -26.35
C GLY A 132 -7.40 0.16 -26.42
N ASP A 133 -7.17 1.27 -25.70
CA ASP A 133 -5.89 1.96 -25.63
C ASP A 133 -5.07 1.44 -24.44
N ALA A 134 -4.25 0.42 -24.71
CA ALA A 134 -3.45 -0.27 -23.70
C ALA A 134 -2.36 0.63 -23.09
N GLU A 135 -1.64 1.36 -23.94
CA GLU A 135 -0.52 2.22 -23.56
C GLU A 135 -1.01 3.37 -22.69
N ARG A 136 -2.02 4.12 -23.16
CA ARG A 136 -2.58 5.23 -22.37
C ARG A 136 -3.16 4.75 -21.05
N GLY A 137 -3.83 3.61 -21.04
CA GLY A 137 -4.39 3.02 -19.82
C GLY A 137 -3.31 2.64 -18.81
N ALA A 138 -2.23 2.01 -19.27
CA ALA A 138 -1.09 1.65 -18.42
C ALA A 138 -0.39 2.88 -17.84
N ASP A 139 -0.11 3.90 -18.67
CA ASP A 139 0.51 5.14 -18.23
C ASP A 139 -0.31 5.84 -17.13
N LEU A 140 -1.63 5.85 -17.28
CA LEU A 140 -2.54 6.43 -16.30
C LEU A 140 -2.61 5.62 -15.00
N ALA A 141 -2.62 4.30 -15.10
CA ALA A 141 -2.59 3.43 -13.93
C ALA A 141 -1.30 3.64 -13.12
N VAL A 142 -0.15 3.79 -13.79
CA VAL A 142 1.13 4.10 -13.13
C VAL A 142 1.09 5.49 -12.47
N GLN A 143 0.60 6.52 -13.17
CA GLN A 143 0.48 7.86 -12.60
C GLN A 143 -0.44 7.90 -11.37
N ALA A 144 -1.57 7.17 -11.40
CA ALA A 144 -2.43 7.01 -10.22
C ALA A 144 -1.69 6.30 -9.06
N ALA A 145 -0.87 5.29 -9.35
CA ALA A 145 -0.06 4.62 -8.33
C ALA A 145 1.02 5.56 -7.74
N ASP A 146 1.56 6.48 -8.54
CA ASP A 146 2.53 7.49 -8.09
C ASP A 146 1.88 8.58 -7.23
N ASN A 147 0.64 8.99 -7.52
CA ASN A 147 -0.11 9.88 -6.64
C ASN A 147 -0.27 9.29 -5.23
N LEU A 148 -0.58 7.99 -5.15
CA LEU A 148 -0.69 7.27 -3.87
C LEU A 148 0.67 7.16 -3.16
N LEU A 149 1.77 6.94 -3.91
CA LEU A 149 3.12 6.97 -3.32
C LEU A 149 3.47 8.35 -2.75
N ALA A 150 3.14 9.41 -3.47
CA ALA A 150 3.36 10.78 -3.00
C ALA A 150 2.59 11.04 -1.71
N ALA A 151 1.35 10.56 -1.59
CA ALA A 151 0.57 10.64 -0.36
C ALA A 151 1.18 9.82 0.78
N GLN A 152 1.67 8.60 0.52
CA GLN A 152 2.39 7.80 1.52
C GLN A 152 3.60 8.55 2.09
N ARG A 153 4.43 9.15 1.22
CA ARG A 153 5.61 9.94 1.60
C ARG A 153 5.27 11.21 2.40
N GLY A 154 4.08 11.76 2.20
CA GLY A 154 3.59 12.91 2.96
C GLY A 154 3.00 12.55 4.34
N ARG A 155 2.84 11.26 4.64
CA ARG A 155 2.02 10.80 5.76
C ARG A 155 2.75 9.88 6.75
N VAL A 156 3.62 9.01 6.28
CA VAL A 156 4.35 8.05 7.12
C VAL A 156 5.87 8.18 6.94
N ASP A 157 6.61 7.67 7.91
CA ASP A 157 8.08 7.69 7.86
C ASP A 157 8.63 6.90 6.67
N ALA A 158 9.83 7.28 6.21
CA ALA A 158 10.51 6.65 5.08
C ALA A 158 10.65 5.14 5.25
N ALA A 159 10.94 4.66 6.46
CA ALA A 159 11.04 3.22 6.75
C ALA A 159 9.73 2.45 6.48
N VAL A 160 8.58 3.07 6.73
CA VAL A 160 7.26 2.48 6.40
C VAL A 160 7.05 2.48 4.88
N VAL A 161 7.39 3.58 4.19
CA VAL A 161 7.30 3.66 2.73
C VAL A 161 8.18 2.59 2.07
N ASP A 162 9.40 2.40 2.56
CA ASP A 162 10.33 1.40 2.05
C ASP A 162 9.81 -0.02 2.27
N ALA A 163 9.29 -0.31 3.47
CA ALA A 163 8.68 -1.61 3.77
C ALA A 163 7.47 -1.91 2.86
N LEU A 164 6.59 -0.93 2.64
CA LEU A 164 5.47 -1.04 1.70
C LEU A 164 5.95 -1.18 0.25
N GLY A 165 7.06 -0.53 -0.11
CA GLY A 165 7.72 -0.67 -1.41
C GLY A 165 8.20 -2.09 -1.68
N VAL A 166 8.75 -2.79 -0.69
CA VAL A 166 9.13 -4.21 -0.80
C VAL A 166 7.91 -5.08 -1.08
N LEU A 167 6.78 -4.81 -0.43
CA LEU A 167 5.52 -5.54 -0.70
C LEU A 167 5.02 -5.30 -2.13
N LEU A 168 5.11 -4.06 -2.61
CA LEU A 168 4.73 -3.71 -3.98
C LEU A 168 5.65 -4.38 -5.01
N PHE A 169 6.96 -4.37 -4.78
CA PHE A 169 7.94 -5.08 -5.61
C PHE A 169 7.58 -6.57 -5.70
N GLY A 170 7.27 -7.21 -4.56
CA GLY A 170 6.85 -8.60 -4.52
C GLY A 170 5.55 -8.88 -5.26
N ALA A 171 4.58 -7.96 -5.23
CA ALA A 171 3.34 -8.07 -6.01
C ALA A 171 3.62 -8.01 -7.51
N ARG A 172 4.38 -7.00 -7.97
CA ARG A 172 4.72 -6.84 -9.39
C ARG A 172 5.57 -7.98 -9.94
N ALA A 173 6.48 -8.53 -9.13
CA ALA A 173 7.25 -9.72 -9.51
C ALA A 173 6.36 -10.96 -9.67
N ARG A 174 5.29 -11.09 -8.88
CA ARG A 174 4.29 -12.14 -9.07
C ARG A 174 3.50 -11.96 -10.34
N ASP A 175 3.16 -10.73 -10.73
CA ASP A 175 2.47 -10.47 -12.00
C ASP A 175 3.30 -10.91 -13.19
N ALA A 176 4.59 -10.57 -13.21
CA ALA A 176 5.52 -11.06 -14.23
C ALA A 176 5.60 -12.61 -14.24
N GLY A 177 5.63 -13.23 -13.05
CA GLY A 177 5.60 -14.69 -12.92
C GLY A 177 4.29 -15.32 -13.44
N LEU A 178 3.15 -14.69 -13.20
CA LEU A 178 1.84 -15.12 -13.69
C LEU A 178 1.75 -15.00 -15.21
N LEU A 179 2.28 -13.92 -15.79
CA LEU A 179 2.39 -13.75 -17.24
C LEU A 179 3.25 -14.84 -17.87
N ALA A 180 4.43 -15.10 -17.29
CA ALA A 180 5.32 -16.16 -17.75
C ALA A 180 4.64 -17.54 -17.68
N ALA A 181 3.93 -17.83 -16.59
CA ALA A 181 3.18 -19.07 -16.42
C ALA A 181 2.00 -19.21 -17.40
N ALA A 182 1.42 -18.08 -17.83
CA ALA A 182 0.38 -18.03 -18.86
C ALA A 182 0.92 -18.12 -20.29
N GLY A 183 2.23 -18.14 -20.49
CA GLY A 183 2.88 -18.15 -21.81
C GLY A 183 3.04 -16.76 -22.45
N GLU A 184 2.73 -15.69 -21.72
CA GLU A 184 2.86 -14.29 -22.15
C GLU A 184 4.32 -13.82 -21.89
N VAL A 185 5.29 -14.48 -22.51
CA VAL A 185 6.73 -14.35 -22.16
C VAL A 185 7.29 -12.95 -22.43
N ASP A 186 6.90 -12.31 -23.53
CA ASP A 186 7.37 -10.95 -23.87
C ASP A 186 6.84 -9.93 -22.87
N ALA A 187 5.54 -10.00 -22.55
CA ALA A 187 4.92 -9.17 -21.52
C ALA A 187 5.54 -9.40 -20.13
N ALA A 188 5.86 -10.66 -19.79
CA ALA A 188 6.55 -10.98 -18.55
C ALA A 188 7.95 -10.36 -18.47
N ALA A 189 8.71 -10.38 -19.57
CA ALA A 189 10.05 -9.81 -19.63
C ALA A 189 10.02 -8.28 -19.52
N GLU A 190 9.08 -7.62 -20.21
CA GLU A 190 8.86 -6.18 -20.11
C GLU A 190 8.53 -5.77 -18.67
N LEU A 191 7.56 -6.46 -18.06
CA LEU A 191 7.15 -6.16 -16.69
C LEU A 191 8.27 -6.42 -15.68
N ALA A 192 9.04 -7.50 -15.86
CA ALA A 192 10.18 -7.80 -15.00
C ALA A 192 11.25 -6.71 -15.07
N ASN A 193 11.55 -6.17 -16.26
CA ASN A 193 12.51 -5.06 -16.40
C ASN A 193 11.97 -3.79 -15.70
N ALA A 194 10.70 -3.46 -15.91
CA ALA A 194 10.06 -2.31 -15.27
C ALA A 194 9.96 -2.42 -13.73
N VAL A 195 10.10 -3.62 -13.17
CA VAL A 195 10.16 -3.85 -11.72
C VAL A 195 11.53 -3.55 -11.14
N TYR A 196 12.61 -3.71 -11.92
CA TYR A 196 13.98 -3.40 -11.48
C TYR A 196 14.34 -1.93 -11.68
N GLU A 197 13.71 -1.25 -12.63
CA GLU A 197 14.04 0.13 -13.01
C GLU A 197 13.26 1.22 -12.25
N GLY A 198 12.20 0.84 -11.51
CA GLY A 198 11.33 1.76 -10.75
C GLY A 198 11.45 1.57 -9.24
#